data_AF-A0A838A7I2-F1
#
_entry.id   AF-A0A838A7I2-F1
#
_cell.length_a   1.000
_cell.length_b   1.000
_cell.length_c   1.000
_cell.angle_alpha   90.00
_cell.angle_beta   90.00
_cell.angle_gamma   90.00
#
_symmetry.space_group_name_H-M   'P 1'
#
loop_
_entity.id
_entity.type
_entity.pdbx_description
1 polymer ?
#
loop_
_entity_poly.entity_id
_entity_poly.type
_entity_poly.pdbx_seq_one_letter_code
_entity_poly.pdbx_strand_id
1 'polypeptide(L)'
;MSDGGTFLDACLYGLARVDDVDEWVDHWHNTGGAPYGEPIGLAEYLGLEPDEYAQWVQHDETLSDIVVARALQHRERTTRYIGDPTSEPVYFSDNPLVSR
;
A
#
# COMPACT_ATOMS: atom_id res chain seq x y z
N MET A 1 -13.87 -8.62 -6.80
CA MET A 1 -12.44 -8.64 -7.16
C MET A 1 -11.91 -7.31 -6.69
N SER A 2 -11.45 -7.26 -5.45
CA SER A 2 -11.10 -5.98 -4.80
C SER A 2 -9.60 -5.81 -4.89
N ASP A 3 -9.20 -4.66 -5.43
CA ASP A 3 -7.90 -4.02 -5.30
C ASP A 3 -6.71 -4.76 -5.93
N GLY A 4 -6.47 -4.47 -7.22
CA GLY A 4 -5.12 -4.56 -7.78
C GLY A 4 -4.24 -3.57 -7.01
N GLY A 5 -3.51 -4.09 -6.01
CA GLY A 5 -2.69 -3.28 -5.11
C GLY A 5 -1.62 -2.49 -5.85
N THR A 6 -1.19 -1.38 -5.26
CA THR A 6 -0.08 -0.58 -5.77
C THR A 6 1.26 -1.32 -5.64
N PHE A 7 2.31 -0.85 -6.32
CA PHE A 7 3.67 -1.37 -6.09
C PHE A 7 4.05 -1.33 -4.60
N LEU A 8 3.74 -0.22 -3.92
CA LEU A 8 3.97 -0.09 -2.49
C LEU A 8 3.22 -1.13 -1.66
N ASP A 9 1.95 -1.42 -1.98
CA ASP A 9 1.23 -2.52 -1.34
C ASP A 9 1.93 -3.85 -1.58
N ALA A 10 2.35 -4.13 -2.82
CA ALA A 10 3.07 -5.36 -3.14
C ALA A 10 4.38 -5.47 -2.33
N CYS A 11 5.11 -4.36 -2.12
CA CYS A 11 6.27 -4.32 -1.24
C CYS A 11 5.91 -4.59 0.23
N LEU A 12 4.81 -4.02 0.72
CA LEU A 12 4.35 -4.22 2.11
C LEU A 12 3.91 -5.66 2.38
N TYR A 13 3.29 -6.32 1.41
CA TYR A 13 2.90 -7.73 1.50
C TYR A 13 4.04 -8.72 1.19
N GLY A 14 5.21 -8.22 0.78
CA GLY A 14 6.35 -9.06 0.37
C GLY A 14 6.13 -9.78 -0.96
N LEU A 15 5.23 -9.28 -1.80
CA LEU A 15 4.96 -9.76 -3.17
C LEU A 15 5.90 -9.14 -4.20
N ALA A 16 6.48 -7.97 -3.90
CA ALA A 16 7.47 -7.28 -4.72
C ALA A 16 8.61 -6.73 -3.85
N ARG A 17 9.78 -6.55 -4.44
CA ARG A 17 10.95 -5.90 -3.83
C ARG A 17 11.13 -4.53 -4.45
N VAL A 18 11.86 -3.65 -3.76
CA VAL A 18 12.24 -2.33 -4.30
C VAL A 18 12.98 -2.46 -5.63
N ASP A 19 13.80 -3.50 -5.77
CA ASP A 19 14.55 -3.82 -7.00
C ASP A 19 13.64 -4.17 -8.19
N ASP A 20 12.40 -4.61 -7.92
CA ASP A 20 11.43 -4.96 -8.96
C ASP A 20 10.75 -3.70 -9.54
N VAL A 21 11.06 -2.49 -9.04
CA VAL A 21 10.44 -1.24 -9.52
C VAL A 21 10.60 -1.05 -11.03
N ASP A 22 11.77 -1.41 -11.58
CA ASP A 22 12.03 -1.31 -13.01
C ASP A 22 11.03 -2.15 -13.82
N GLU A 23 10.69 -3.36 -13.35
CA GLU A 23 9.70 -4.22 -14.00
C GLU A 23 8.30 -3.59 -13.98
N TRP A 24 7.95 -2.91 -12.90
CA TRP A 24 6.66 -2.22 -12.78
C TRP A 24 6.59 -0.98 -13.68
N VAL A 25 7.67 -0.19 -13.75
CA VAL A 25 7.77 0.97 -14.63
C VAL A 25 7.71 0.53 -16.09
N ASP A 26 8.44 -0.52 -16.45
CA ASP A 26 8.41 -1.11 -17.79
C ASP A 26 7.02 -1.63 -18.13
N HIS A 27 6.32 -2.27 -17.20
CA HIS A 27 4.95 -2.70 -17.41
C HIS A 27 4.01 -1.51 -17.68
N TRP A 28 4.15 -0.43 -16.92
CA TRP A 28 3.38 0.80 -17.12
C TRP A 28 3.67 1.44 -18.49
N HIS A 29 4.94 1.49 -18.91
CA HIS A 29 5.31 1.98 -20.24
C HIS A 29 4.77 1.09 -21.37
N ASN A 30 4.85 -0.23 -21.23
CA ASN A 30 4.36 -1.18 -22.24
C ASN A 30 2.85 -1.12 -22.43
N THR A 31 2.11 -0.74 -21.38
CA THR A 31 0.65 -0.61 -21.41
C THR A 31 0.18 0.79 -21.80
N GLY A 32 1.11 1.70 -22.15
CA GLY A 32 0.79 3.07 -22.54
C GLY A 32 0.21 3.90 -21.39
N GLY A 33 0.61 3.57 -20.16
CA GLY A 33 0.11 4.19 -18.95
C GLY A 33 -1.28 3.73 -18.52
N ALA A 34 -1.74 2.59 -19.03
CA ALA A 34 -3.02 1.98 -18.67
C ALA A 34 -2.90 0.49 -18.30
N PRO A 35 -2.11 0.12 -17.28
CA PRO A 35 -1.88 -1.28 -16.89
C PRO A 35 -3.15 -2.05 -16.53
N TYR A 36 -4.17 -1.36 -16.04
CA TYR A 36 -5.47 -1.94 -15.69
C TYR A 36 -6.57 -1.69 -16.73
N GLY A 37 -6.19 -1.22 -17.92
CA GLY A 37 -7.14 -0.86 -18.99
C GLY A 37 -7.67 0.58 -18.91
N GLU A 38 -7.28 1.33 -17.88
CA GLU A 38 -7.58 2.76 -17.71
C GLU A 38 -6.30 3.57 -17.51
N PRO A 39 -6.21 4.80 -18.06
CA PRO A 39 -5.03 5.65 -17.89
C PRO A 39 -4.84 6.00 -16.41
N ILE A 40 -3.64 5.74 -15.88
CA ILE A 40 -3.24 6.02 -14.51
C ILE A 40 -1.84 6.63 -14.50
N GLY A 41 -1.62 7.61 -13.65
CA GLY A 41 -0.29 8.20 -13.49
C GLY A 41 0.68 7.19 -12.87
N LEU A 42 1.97 7.24 -13.25
CA LEU A 42 2.98 6.33 -12.69
C LEU A 42 3.05 6.43 -11.17
N ALA A 43 2.94 7.63 -10.59
CA ALA A 43 2.90 7.82 -9.14
C ALA A 43 1.74 7.05 -8.50
N GLU A 44 0.55 7.12 -9.10
CA GLU A 44 -0.66 6.46 -8.58
C GLU A 44 -0.60 4.94 -8.78
N TYR A 45 0.00 4.48 -9.88
CA TYR A 45 0.27 3.06 -10.12
C TYR A 45 1.27 2.48 -9.11
N LEU A 46 2.32 3.24 -8.76
CA LEU A 46 3.30 2.84 -7.74
C LEU A 46 2.77 3.02 -6.30
N GLY A 47 1.71 3.81 -6.12
CA GLY A 47 1.14 4.16 -4.82
C GLY A 47 1.89 5.28 -4.09
N LEU A 48 2.73 6.02 -4.80
CA LEU A 48 3.55 7.11 -4.27
C LEU A 48 2.74 8.40 -4.19
N GLU A 49 2.94 9.17 -3.12
CA GLU A 49 2.44 10.54 -3.07
C GLU A 49 3.21 11.42 -4.07
N PRO A 50 2.61 12.52 -4.56
CA PRO A 50 3.23 13.38 -5.57
C PRO A 50 4.60 13.93 -5.14
N ASP A 51 4.75 14.25 -3.85
CA ASP A 51 6.00 14.72 -3.27
C ASP A 51 7.06 13.60 -3.23
N GLU A 52 6.68 12.40 -2.78
CA GLU A 52 7.56 11.21 -2.75
C GLU A 52 8.02 10.85 -4.17
N TYR A 53 7.12 10.91 -5.13
CA TYR A 53 7.43 10.71 -6.55
C TYR A 53 8.41 11.77 -7.06
N ALA A 54 8.20 13.05 -6.73
CA ALA A 54 9.12 14.11 -7.13
C ALA A 54 10.52 13.93 -6.52
N GLN A 55 10.61 13.40 -5.30
CA GLN A 55 11.90 13.07 -4.66
C GLN A 55 12.57 11.88 -5.35
N TRP A 56 11.82 10.81 -5.64
CA TRP A 56 12.32 9.64 -6.35
C TRP A 56 12.86 9.99 -7.74
N VAL A 57 12.12 10.79 -8.52
CA VAL A 57 12.56 11.26 -9.85
C VAL A 57 13.87 12.05 -9.79
N GLN A 58 14.14 12.74 -8.67
CA GLN A 58 15.40 13.48 -8.48
C GLN A 58 16.53 12.59 -7.95
N HIS A 59 16.19 11.59 -7.14
CA HIS A 59 17.12 10.72 -6.43
C HIS A 59 16.60 9.29 -6.37
N ASP A 60 17.08 8.44 -7.26
CA ASP A 60 16.60 7.06 -7.43
C ASP A 60 16.69 6.24 -6.12
N GLU A 61 17.75 6.47 -5.33
CA GLU A 61 17.98 5.79 -4.04
C GLU A 61 16.87 6.03 -2.99
N THR A 62 16.13 7.14 -3.11
CA THR A 62 15.09 7.51 -2.13
C THR A 62 13.88 6.59 -2.15
N LEU A 63 13.68 5.80 -3.21
CA LEU A 63 12.58 4.83 -3.26
C LEU A 63 12.67 3.82 -2.12
N SER A 64 13.89 3.36 -1.82
CA SER A 64 14.12 2.42 -0.72
C SER A 64 13.70 3.03 0.62
N ASP A 65 14.06 4.29 0.85
CA ASP A 65 13.68 5.02 2.07
C ASP A 65 12.16 5.22 2.18
N ILE A 66 11.49 5.53 1.07
CA ILE A 66 10.02 5.69 1.02
C ILE A 66 9.32 4.37 1.38
N VAL A 67 9.74 3.25 0.79
CA VAL A 67 9.16 1.93 1.10
C VAL A 67 9.38 1.57 2.58
N VAL A 68 10.58 1.81 3.11
CA VAL A 68 10.88 1.56 4.53
C VAL A 68 10.05 2.46 5.44
N ALA A 69 9.93 3.74 5.13
CA ALA A 69 9.12 4.68 5.91
C ALA A 69 7.63 4.29 5.92
N ARG A 70 7.09 3.84 4.77
CA ARG A 70 5.71 3.36 4.66
C ARG A 70 5.50 2.08 5.47
N ALA A 71 6.46 1.14 5.41
CA ALA A 71 6.43 -0.09 6.17
C ALA A 71 6.47 0.17 7.69
N LEU A 72 7.29 1.13 8.14
CA LEU A 72 7.33 1.53 9.55
C LEU A 72 5.99 2.15 10.00
N GLN A 73 5.43 3.08 9.23
CA GLN A 73 4.12 3.68 9.52
C GLN A 73 2.99 2.64 9.56
N HIS A 74 3.00 1.68 8.63
CA HIS A 74 2.05 0.56 8.63
C HIS A 74 2.15 -0.28 9.91
N ARG A 75 3.38 -0.58 10.36
CA ARG A 75 3.63 -1.37 11.59
C ARG A 75 3.24 -0.60 12.85
N GLU A 76 3.49 0.71 12.90
CA GLU A 76 3.10 1.56 14.02
C GLU A 76 1.57 1.68 14.17
N ARG A 77 0.85 1.73 13.04
CA ARG A 77 -0.63 1.66 13.04
C ARG A 77 -1.16 0.35 13.61
N THR A 78 -0.48 -0.78 13.35
CA THR A 78 -0.89 -2.08 13.92
C THR A 78 -0.48 -2.24 15.39
N THR A 79 0.62 -1.60 15.80
CA THR A 79 1.15 -1.64 17.17
C THR A 79 0.32 -0.86 18.20
N ARG A 80 -0.60 0.02 17.79
CA ARG A 80 -1.52 0.68 18.74
C ARG A 80 -2.52 -0.29 19.39
N TYR A 81 -2.50 -1.57 19.02
CA TYR A 81 -3.25 -2.66 19.64
C TYR A 81 -2.39 -3.66 20.41
N ILE A 82 -1.27 -3.24 21.01
CA ILE A 82 -0.57 -4.05 22.02
C ILE A 82 -0.69 -3.38 23.39
N GLY A 83 -1.80 -3.71 24.08
CA GLY A 83 -1.87 -3.69 25.54
C GLY A 83 -2.62 -2.53 26.20
N ASP A 84 -3.95 -2.53 26.13
CA ASP A 84 -4.75 -2.17 27.30
C ASP A 84 -5.52 -3.42 27.75
N PRO A 85 -5.07 -4.15 28.80
CA PRO A 85 -5.77 -5.34 29.30
C PRO A 85 -7.11 -5.01 29.99
N THR A 86 -7.58 -3.75 29.96
CA THR A 86 -8.86 -3.33 30.55
C THR A 86 -9.86 -2.73 29.55
N SER A 87 -9.51 -2.60 28.27
CA SER A 87 -10.49 -2.21 27.26
C SER A 87 -11.33 -3.42 26.87
N GLU A 88 -12.52 -3.50 27.47
CA GLU A 88 -13.51 -4.52 27.16
C GLU A 88 -13.73 -4.61 25.65
N PRO A 89 -13.81 -5.83 25.07
CA PRO A 89 -14.19 -5.99 23.69
C PRO A 89 -15.59 -5.39 23.52
N VAL A 90 -15.72 -4.37 22.68
CA VAL A 90 -17.02 -3.89 22.22
C VAL A 90 -17.66 -5.02 21.41
N TYR A 91 -18.41 -5.88 22.10
CA TYR A 91 -19.39 -6.74 21.46
C TYR A 91 -20.39 -5.81 20.80
N PHE A 92 -20.27 -5.63 19.48
CA PHE A 92 -21.35 -5.12 18.66
C PHE A 92 -22.57 -6.01 18.91
N SER A 93 -23.42 -5.58 19.84
CA SER A 93 -24.73 -6.15 20.06
C SER A 93 -25.63 -5.63 18.96
N ASP A 94 -25.53 -6.26 17.79
CA ASP A 94 -26.62 -6.22 16.82
C ASP A 94 -26.71 -7.59 16.15
N ASN A 95 -27.34 -8.52 16.86
CA ASN A 95 -27.94 -9.67 16.24
C ASN A 95 -29.40 -9.74 16.68
N PRO A 96 -30.31 -8.98 16.06
CA PRO A 96 -31.71 -9.30 16.14
C PRO A 96 -31.96 -10.53 15.25
N LEU A 97 -32.66 -11.52 15.82
CA LEU A 97 -33.34 -12.65 15.17
C LEU A 97 -32.63 -14.01 15.21
N VAL A 98 -32.73 -14.67 16.37
CA VAL A 98 -33.19 -16.07 16.41
C VAL A 98 -34.48 -16.09 17.23
N SER A 99 -35.61 -16.06 16.52
CA SER A 99 -36.91 -16.47 17.07
C SER A 99 -37.02 -17.99 16.97
N ARG A 100 -37.47 -18.55 18.08
CA ARG A 100 -37.77 -19.94 18.41
C ARG A 100 -38.89 -20.55 17.56
#